data_AF-A0A2Z6D4C6-F1
#
_entry.id   AF-A0A2Z6D4C6-F1
#
_cell.length_a   1.000
_cell.length_b   1.000
_cell.length_c   1.000
_cell.angle_alpha   90.00
_cell.angle_beta   90.00
_cell.angle_gamma   90.00
#
_symmetry.space_group_name_H-M   'P 1'
#
loop_
_entity.id
_entity.type
_entity.pdbx_description
1 polymer ?
#
loop_
_entity_poly.entity_id
_entity_poly.type
_entity_poly.pdbx_seq_one_letter_code
_entity_poly.pdbx_strand_id
1 'polypeptide(L)'
;MPFLAKRRIDGHNYYQIVRSIRVGGKPRHETLHYLGNYQSAIQKLPKLKGFSNDEKQQLLLRLAKLEGKLDTGEVSLPEKSYECIVCDPPWFYSLRSQDESHRNRIPYTPMKIEKILALPLPELSSRNGCVLWLWFTNNHVAEAVNCIQHWGFEIKTILTWEKVTKEGKPRIGTGHWLRNCTEHCLLATKGQVKAFATMKTLTNEPTIIHAPRREHSRKPAEFYELVEKLCAGMTKLEMFSRQSRPDWDSWGNEVEKFTENN
;
A
#
# COMPACT_ATOMS: atom_id res chain seq x y z
N MET A 1 -15.58 11.41 5.14
CA MET A 1 -16.47 10.28 4.92
C MET A 1 -15.83 9.02 5.53
N PRO A 2 -16.56 8.30 6.39
CA PRO A 2 -16.16 6.99 6.89
C PRO A 2 -15.93 5.95 5.78
N PHE A 3 -15.04 4.98 6.01
CA PHE A 3 -14.61 3.95 5.06
C PHE A 3 -15.15 2.56 5.44
N LEU A 4 -15.41 1.70 4.45
CA LEU A 4 -15.75 0.28 4.64
C LEU A 4 -14.53 -0.61 4.51
N ALA A 5 -13.98 -1.09 5.62
CA ALA A 5 -12.97 -2.13 5.59
C ALA A 5 -13.62 -3.52 5.49
N LYS A 6 -13.12 -4.33 4.57
CA LYS A 6 -13.47 -5.75 4.44
C LYS A 6 -12.50 -6.57 5.31
N ARG A 7 -13.02 -7.63 5.90
CA ARG A 7 -12.28 -8.60 6.73
C ARG A 7 -12.76 -9.99 6.35
N ARG A 8 -11.87 -10.98 6.38
CA ARG A 8 -12.26 -12.38 6.17
C ARG A 8 -12.06 -13.16 7.46
N ILE A 9 -13.13 -13.76 7.99
CA ILE A 9 -13.13 -14.55 9.23
C ILE A 9 -13.77 -15.89 8.88
N ASP A 10 -13.07 -17.00 9.19
CA ASP A 10 -13.53 -18.38 8.94
C ASP A 10 -14.04 -18.63 7.51
N GLY A 11 -13.38 -18.03 6.51
CA GLY A 11 -13.77 -18.19 5.10
C GLY A 11 -14.80 -17.17 4.60
N HIS A 12 -15.50 -16.48 5.50
CA HIS A 12 -16.56 -15.52 5.17
C HIS A 12 -16.08 -14.07 5.18
N ASN A 13 -16.62 -13.26 4.28
CA ASN A 13 -16.36 -11.81 4.24
C ASN A 13 -17.23 -11.08 5.26
N TYR A 14 -16.63 -10.12 5.97
CA TYR A 14 -17.21 -9.25 6.97
C TYR A 14 -16.82 -7.80 6.70
N TYR A 15 -17.69 -6.87 7.08
CA TYR A 15 -17.54 -5.45 6.79
C TYR A 15 -17.55 -4.63 8.08
N GLN A 16 -16.67 -3.64 8.17
CA GLN A 16 -16.61 -2.69 9.28
C GLN A 16 -16.49 -1.27 8.77
N ILE A 17 -17.02 -0.31 9.52
CA ILE A 17 -16.87 1.12 9.22
C ILE A 17 -15.76 1.72 10.06
N VAL A 18 -14.81 2.37 9.39
CA VAL A 18 -13.66 3.06 9.98
C VAL A 18 -13.75 4.54 9.66
N ARG A 19 -13.67 5.40 10.68
CA ARG A 19 -13.65 6.86 10.51
C ARG A 19 -12.32 7.42 10.96
N SER A 20 -11.77 8.34 10.16
CA SER A 20 -10.66 9.18 10.61
C SER A 20 -11.19 10.32 11.48
N ILE A 21 -10.64 10.44 12.68
CA ILE A 21 -10.92 11.49 13.67
C ILE A 21 -9.61 12.22 13.97
N ARG A 22 -9.69 13.42 14.59
CA ARG A 22 -8.51 14.11 15.10
C ARG A 22 -8.57 14.15 16.62
N VAL A 23 -7.49 13.71 17.26
CA VAL A 23 -7.34 13.78 18.73
C VAL A 23 -6.05 14.53 19.00
N GLY A 24 -6.16 15.73 19.60
CA GLY A 24 -5.00 16.61 19.83
C GLY A 24 -4.26 17.00 18.55
N GLY A 25 -5.00 17.25 17.45
CA GLY A 25 -4.43 17.62 16.15
C GLY A 25 -3.81 16.46 15.35
N LYS A 26 -3.62 15.28 15.95
CA LYS A 26 -3.12 14.08 15.27
C LYS A 26 -4.26 13.26 14.68
N PRO A 27 -4.15 12.75 13.45
CA PRO A 27 -5.13 11.83 12.90
C PRO A 27 -5.13 10.52 13.71
N ARG A 28 -6.32 10.06 14.08
CA ARG A 28 -6.60 8.75 14.66
C ARG A 28 -7.73 8.10 13.89
N HIS A 29 -7.82 6.78 13.90
CA HIS A 29 -8.90 6.06 13.24
C HIS A 29 -9.72 5.31 14.28
N GLU A 30 -11.04 5.44 14.21
CA GLU A 30 -11.98 4.79 15.10
C GLU A 30 -12.88 3.85 14.28
N THR A 31 -13.05 2.62 14.76
CA THR A 31 -14.07 1.71 14.23
C THR A 31 -15.39 2.05 14.87
N LEU A 32 -16.27 2.71 14.12
CA LEU A 32 -17.52 3.21 14.67
C LEU A 32 -18.60 2.14 14.71
N HIS A 33 -18.69 1.28 13.69
CA HIS A 33 -19.75 0.28 13.58
C HIS A 33 -19.33 -0.96 12.78
N TYR A 34 -19.68 -2.14 13.30
CA TYR A 34 -19.42 -3.43 12.66
C TYR A 34 -20.68 -3.93 11.93
N LEU A 35 -20.53 -4.33 10.66
CA LEU A 35 -21.65 -4.59 9.75
C LEU A 35 -21.86 -6.06 9.36
N GLY A 36 -21.02 -7.00 9.83
CA GLY A 36 -21.24 -8.41 9.51
C GLY A 36 -20.92 -8.73 8.03
N ASN A 37 -21.42 -9.86 7.52
CA ASN A 37 -21.29 -10.22 6.09
C ASN A 37 -22.07 -9.28 5.15
N TYR A 38 -21.91 -9.43 3.83
CA TYR A 38 -22.53 -8.54 2.84
C TYR A 38 -24.04 -8.36 3.05
N GLN A 39 -24.77 -9.45 3.24
CA GLN A 39 -26.22 -9.42 3.46
C GLN A 39 -26.60 -8.69 4.75
N SER A 40 -25.81 -8.87 5.81
CA SER A 40 -25.99 -8.13 7.06
C SER A 40 -25.66 -6.65 6.89
N ALA A 41 -24.63 -6.33 6.11
CA ALA A 41 -24.16 -4.97 5.89
C ALA A 41 -25.18 -4.13 5.11
N ILE A 42 -25.80 -4.66 4.06
CA ILE A 42 -26.86 -3.96 3.31
C ILE A 42 -28.09 -3.67 4.18
N GLN A 43 -28.40 -4.55 5.15
CA GLN A 43 -29.55 -4.37 6.05
C GLN A 43 -29.24 -3.39 7.20
N LYS A 44 -27.98 -3.34 7.65
CA LYS A 44 -27.54 -2.52 8.78
C LYS A 44 -27.12 -1.10 8.37
N LEU A 45 -26.49 -0.91 7.21
CA LEU A 45 -26.01 0.39 6.72
C LEU A 45 -27.09 1.49 6.74
N PRO A 46 -28.31 1.26 6.22
CA PRO A 46 -29.37 2.28 6.26
C PRO A 46 -29.74 2.70 7.69
N LYS A 47 -29.62 1.76 8.64
CA LYS A 47 -30.02 1.91 10.05
C LYS A 47 -28.93 2.53 10.93
N LEU A 48 -27.74 2.80 10.39
CA LEU A 48 -26.66 3.41 11.15
C LEU A 48 -27.04 4.82 11.61
N LYS A 49 -26.81 5.08 12.91
CA LYS A 49 -26.98 6.40 13.51
C LYS A 49 -25.68 7.19 13.39
N GLY A 50 -25.78 8.52 13.22
CA GLY A 50 -24.60 9.40 13.13
C GLY A 50 -23.97 9.52 11.74
N PHE A 51 -24.64 9.04 10.69
CA PHE A 51 -24.23 9.16 9.28
C PHE A 51 -25.35 9.85 8.51
N SER A 52 -24.98 10.75 7.59
CA SER A 52 -25.96 11.35 6.67
C SER A 52 -26.50 10.31 5.68
N ASN A 53 -27.62 10.63 5.02
CA ASN A 53 -28.17 9.75 3.98
C ASN A 53 -27.20 9.57 2.82
N ASP A 54 -26.51 10.64 2.41
CA ASP A 54 -25.48 10.59 1.36
C ASP A 54 -24.30 9.70 1.75
N GLU A 55 -23.84 9.78 3.01
CA GLU A 55 -22.77 8.92 3.51
C GLU A 55 -23.18 7.44 3.48
N LYS A 56 -24.40 7.13 3.88
CA LYS A 56 -24.95 5.76 3.83
C LYS A 56 -25.04 5.24 2.41
N GLN A 57 -25.51 6.06 1.48
CA GLN A 57 -25.65 5.67 0.08
C GLN A 57 -24.29 5.42 -0.58
N GLN A 58 -23.30 6.24 -0.27
CA GLN A 58 -21.93 6.06 -0.76
C GLN A 58 -21.25 4.83 -0.15
N LEU A 59 -21.51 4.51 1.11
CA LEU A 59 -21.07 3.26 1.73
C LEU A 59 -21.72 2.04 1.03
N LEU A 60 -23.02 2.09 0.72
CA LEU A 60 -23.70 1.01 -0.01
C LEU A 60 -23.15 0.80 -1.42
N LEU A 61 -22.89 1.88 -2.17
CA LEU A 61 -22.25 1.80 -3.49
C LEU A 61 -20.86 1.16 -3.40
N ARG A 62 -20.07 1.55 -2.39
CA ARG A 62 -18.74 0.98 -2.16
C ARG A 62 -18.80 -0.49 -1.76
N LEU A 63 -19.80 -0.88 -0.97
CA LEU A 63 -20.04 -2.27 -0.60
C LEU A 63 -20.40 -3.12 -1.84
N ALA A 64 -21.29 -2.61 -2.70
CA ALA A 64 -21.64 -3.27 -3.96
C ALA A 64 -20.41 -3.44 -4.87
N LYS A 65 -19.54 -2.43 -4.92
CA LYS A 65 -18.26 -2.50 -5.65
C LYS A 65 -17.31 -3.56 -5.09
N LEU A 66 -17.13 -3.63 -3.77
CA LEU A 66 -16.26 -4.62 -3.10
C LEU A 66 -16.73 -6.08 -3.28
N GLU A 67 -17.96 -6.27 -3.73
CA GLU A 67 -18.57 -7.58 -4.00
C GLU A 67 -18.81 -7.81 -5.50
N GLY A 68 -18.21 -6.98 -6.37
CA GLY A 68 -18.30 -7.12 -7.82
C GLY A 68 -19.71 -6.96 -8.38
N LYS A 69 -20.61 -6.29 -7.64
CA LYS A 69 -22.00 -6.03 -8.05
C LYS A 69 -22.17 -4.77 -8.89
N LEU A 70 -21.10 -3.98 -9.02
CA LEU A 70 -21.03 -2.81 -9.88
C LEU A 70 -19.73 -2.90 -10.70
N ASP A 71 -19.86 -2.81 -12.02
CA ASP A 71 -18.72 -2.68 -12.92
C ASP A 71 -18.21 -1.23 -12.87
N THR A 72 -16.91 -1.05 -12.69
CA THR A 72 -16.31 0.26 -12.39
C THR A 72 -15.10 0.62 -13.25
N GLY A 73 -14.73 -0.23 -14.22
CA GLY A 73 -13.51 -0.04 -14.99
C GLY A 73 -12.22 -0.06 -14.16
N GLU A 74 -12.27 -0.54 -12.91
CA GLU A 74 -11.09 -0.83 -12.11
C GLU A 74 -10.59 -2.25 -12.39
N VAL A 75 -9.27 -2.41 -12.42
CA VAL A 75 -8.61 -3.71 -12.61
C VAL A 75 -9.09 -4.67 -11.53
N SER A 76 -9.70 -5.78 -11.96
CA SER A 76 -10.16 -6.85 -11.07
C SER A 76 -9.01 -7.29 -10.16
N LEU A 77 -9.35 -7.59 -8.91
CA LEU A 77 -8.37 -8.14 -7.98
C LEU A 77 -7.95 -9.52 -8.46
N PRO A 78 -6.67 -9.89 -8.31
CA PRO A 78 -6.26 -11.27 -8.53
C PRO A 78 -7.08 -12.22 -7.64
N GLU A 79 -7.54 -13.34 -8.21
CA GLU A 79 -8.32 -14.34 -7.46
C GLU A 79 -7.47 -15.16 -6.46
N LYS A 80 -6.15 -14.97 -6.49
CA LYS A 80 -5.18 -15.66 -5.62
C LYS A 80 -4.65 -14.75 -4.51
N SER A 81 -4.19 -15.37 -3.43
CA SER A 81 -3.46 -14.71 -2.36
C SER A 81 -1.95 -14.90 -2.53
N TYR A 82 -1.17 -13.97 -1.99
CA TYR A 82 0.26 -13.86 -2.17
C TYR A 82 1.00 -13.98 -0.86
N GLU A 83 2.16 -14.60 -0.90
CA GLU A 83 3.04 -14.74 0.25
C GLU A 83 3.99 -13.55 0.36
N CYS A 84 4.22 -12.81 -0.72
CA CYS A 84 4.99 -11.56 -0.74
C CYS A 84 4.25 -10.49 -1.54
N ILE A 85 4.07 -9.30 -0.95
CA ILE A 85 3.46 -8.16 -1.62
C ILE A 85 4.40 -6.97 -1.54
N VAL A 86 4.65 -6.32 -2.68
CA VAL A 86 5.27 -5.00 -2.77
C VAL A 86 4.18 -3.99 -3.09
N CYS A 87 4.13 -2.90 -2.34
CA CYS A 87 3.14 -1.84 -2.53
C CYS A 87 3.82 -0.47 -2.53
N ASP A 88 3.70 0.27 -3.64
CA ASP A 88 4.16 1.67 -3.78
C ASP A 88 2.96 2.57 -4.12
N PRO A 89 2.08 2.84 -3.15
CA PRO A 89 0.88 3.62 -3.42
C PRO A 89 1.26 5.05 -3.82
N PRO A 90 0.50 5.71 -4.71
CA PRO A 90 0.80 7.07 -5.13
C PRO A 90 0.43 8.07 -4.02
N TRP A 91 1.31 8.22 -3.04
CA TRP A 91 1.10 9.05 -1.85
C TRP A 91 0.64 10.47 -2.17
N PHE A 92 -0.37 10.97 -1.44
CA PHE A 92 -0.89 12.32 -1.60
C PHE A 92 -0.08 13.34 -0.80
N TYR A 93 0.60 14.25 -1.50
CA TYR A 93 1.25 15.40 -0.90
C TYR A 93 0.27 16.58 -0.86
N SER A 94 -0.05 17.06 0.35
CA SER A 94 -0.94 18.20 0.56
C SER A 94 -0.29 19.55 0.29
N LEU A 95 1.05 19.62 0.35
CA LEU A 95 1.77 20.89 0.30
C LEU A 95 1.81 21.44 -1.13
N ARG A 96 1.40 22.71 -1.26
CA ARG A 96 1.59 23.54 -2.47
C ARG A 96 0.92 23.01 -3.73
N SER A 97 -0.18 22.25 -3.61
CA SER A 97 -0.97 21.81 -4.76
C SER A 97 -1.58 22.96 -5.58
N GLN A 98 -1.55 24.19 -5.05
CA GLN A 98 -2.01 25.42 -5.70
C GLN A 98 -0.89 26.45 -5.96
N ASP A 99 0.38 26.11 -5.69
CA ASP A 99 1.52 27.01 -5.93
C ASP A 99 2.06 26.74 -7.34
N GLU A 100 1.76 27.64 -8.29
CA GLU A 100 2.16 27.52 -9.70
C GLU A 100 3.70 27.57 -9.88
N SER A 101 4.46 28.06 -8.90
CA SER A 101 5.93 28.07 -8.92
C SER A 101 6.55 26.72 -8.56
N HIS A 102 5.73 25.75 -8.11
CA HIS A 102 6.19 24.45 -7.68
C HIS A 102 6.56 23.57 -8.88
N ARG A 103 7.86 23.36 -9.08
CA ARG A 103 8.45 22.68 -10.26
C ARG A 103 8.16 21.17 -10.40
N ASN A 104 7.22 20.62 -9.65
CA ASN A 104 6.91 19.19 -9.65
C ASN A 104 5.43 18.96 -9.93
N ARG A 105 5.05 18.92 -11.20
CA ARG A 105 3.80 18.30 -11.62
C ARG A 105 3.98 16.79 -11.50
N ILE A 106 3.30 16.17 -10.55
CA ILE A 106 3.27 14.72 -10.39
C ILE A 106 2.50 14.16 -11.61
N PRO A 107 3.12 13.32 -12.47
CA PRO A 107 2.48 12.84 -13.70
C PRO A 107 1.45 11.71 -13.46
N TYR A 108 1.00 11.55 -12.21
CA TYR A 108 0.05 10.53 -11.79
C TYR A 108 -0.94 11.14 -10.78
N THR A 109 -2.17 10.64 -10.77
CA THR A 109 -3.20 11.09 -9.82
C THR A 109 -2.84 10.59 -8.42
N PRO A 110 -2.52 11.47 -7.46
CA PRO A 110 -2.21 11.04 -6.11
C PRO A 110 -3.44 10.45 -5.42
N MET A 111 -3.20 9.48 -4.55
CA MET A 111 -4.21 8.76 -3.79
C MET A 111 -4.24 9.25 -2.35
N LYS A 112 -5.39 9.79 -1.93
CA LYS A 112 -5.60 10.17 -0.52
C LYS A 112 -5.48 8.94 0.38
N ILE A 113 -5.05 9.14 1.62
CA ILE A 113 -4.78 8.07 2.57
C ILE A 113 -5.99 7.13 2.78
N GLU A 114 -7.23 7.65 2.71
CA GLU A 114 -8.43 6.84 2.85
C GLU A 114 -8.64 5.84 1.71
N LYS A 115 -8.12 6.15 0.52
CA LYS A 115 -8.10 5.21 -0.62
C LYS A 115 -6.96 4.21 -0.49
N ILE A 116 -5.80 4.62 0.04
CA ILE A 116 -4.67 3.71 0.29
C ILE A 116 -5.07 2.68 1.36
N LEU A 117 -5.62 3.11 2.50
CA LEU A 117 -6.08 2.19 3.55
C LEU A 117 -7.12 1.19 3.05
N ALA A 118 -7.88 1.57 2.02
CA ALA A 118 -8.90 0.74 1.41
C ALA A 118 -8.39 -0.32 0.44
N LEU A 119 -7.09 -0.35 0.17
CA LEU A 119 -6.51 -1.38 -0.67
C LEU A 119 -6.72 -2.75 -0.03
N PRO A 120 -7.04 -3.78 -0.82
CA PRO A 120 -7.41 -5.11 -0.32
C PRO A 120 -6.17 -5.96 0.03
N LEU A 121 -5.16 -5.33 0.65
CA LEU A 121 -3.96 -6.02 1.12
C LEU A 121 -4.30 -7.20 2.03
N PRO A 122 -5.24 -7.09 3.00
CA PRO A 122 -5.62 -8.22 3.84
C PRO A 122 -6.17 -9.41 3.07
N GLU A 123 -6.96 -9.18 2.02
CA GLU A 123 -7.56 -10.21 1.17
C GLU A 123 -6.54 -10.86 0.24
N LEU A 124 -5.59 -10.06 -0.25
CA LEU A 124 -4.50 -10.51 -1.11
C LEU A 124 -3.40 -11.21 -0.32
N SER A 125 -3.38 -11.12 1.00
CA SER A 125 -2.37 -11.77 1.84
C SER A 125 -2.64 -13.26 2.02
N SER A 126 -1.63 -14.10 1.80
CA SER A 126 -1.68 -15.55 2.06
C SER A 126 -1.96 -15.82 3.54
N ARG A 127 -2.86 -16.78 3.79
CA ARG A 127 -3.18 -17.25 5.16
C ARG A 127 -2.03 -17.99 5.82
N ASN A 128 -1.14 -18.57 5.02
CA ASN A 128 0.02 -19.32 5.53
C ASN A 128 1.10 -18.37 6.06
N GLY A 129 1.08 -17.10 5.68
CA GLY A 129 2.09 -16.11 6.01
C GLY A 129 2.31 -15.17 4.84
N CYS A 130 2.39 -13.87 5.10
CA CYS A 130 2.61 -12.86 4.08
C CYS A 130 3.68 -11.86 4.54
N VAL A 131 4.60 -11.54 3.65
CA VAL A 131 5.53 -10.42 3.73
C VAL A 131 4.94 -9.24 2.96
N LEU A 132 4.99 -8.05 3.55
CA LEU A 132 4.63 -6.81 2.90
C LEU A 132 5.83 -5.85 2.91
N TRP A 133 6.15 -5.36 1.72
CA TRP A 133 7.09 -4.27 1.50
C TRP A 133 6.30 -3.02 1.09
N LEU A 134 6.14 -2.07 2.00
CA LEU A 134 5.40 -0.84 1.74
C LEU A 134 6.37 0.32 1.53
N TRP A 135 6.47 0.82 0.30
CA TRP A 135 7.26 1.99 -0.03
C TRP A 135 6.59 3.28 0.45
N PHE A 136 7.39 4.18 1.01
CA PHE A 136 6.98 5.49 1.48
C PHE A 136 8.15 6.48 1.44
N THR A 137 7.83 7.76 1.68
CA THR A 137 8.81 8.85 1.69
C THR A 137 8.88 9.48 3.07
N ASN A 138 9.88 10.33 3.32
CA ASN A 138 10.04 11.05 4.59
C ASN A 138 8.76 11.75 5.08
N ASN A 139 7.92 12.24 4.17
CA ASN A 139 6.69 12.95 4.51
C ASN A 139 5.53 12.02 4.92
N HIS A 140 5.65 10.72 4.70
CA HIS A 140 4.55 9.74 4.81
C HIS A 140 4.83 8.64 5.86
N VAL A 141 5.76 8.88 6.78
CA VAL A 141 6.16 7.90 7.80
C VAL A 141 4.94 7.48 8.65
N ALA A 142 4.16 8.44 9.13
CA ALA A 142 3.01 8.18 9.98
C ALA A 142 1.89 7.43 9.23
N GLU A 143 1.64 7.84 7.99
CA GLU A 143 0.67 7.21 7.09
C GLU A 143 1.06 5.76 6.79
N ALA A 144 2.33 5.50 6.48
CA ALA A 144 2.83 4.16 6.17
C ALA A 144 2.70 3.21 7.37
N VAL A 145 3.08 3.66 8.57
CA VAL A 145 2.88 2.89 9.82
C VAL A 145 1.40 2.57 10.04
N ASN A 146 0.52 3.56 9.84
CA ASN A 146 -0.92 3.38 9.96
C ASN A 146 -1.47 2.38 8.92
N CYS A 147 -0.98 2.40 7.68
CA CYS A 147 -1.34 1.42 6.65
C CYS A 147 -0.98 0.00 7.07
N ILE A 148 0.26 -0.24 7.50
CA ILE A 148 0.72 -1.57 7.96
C ILE A 148 -0.17 -2.09 9.09
N GLN A 149 -0.41 -1.27 10.12
CA GLN A 149 -1.26 -1.64 11.26
C GLN A 149 -2.71 -1.89 10.84
N HIS A 150 -3.26 -1.04 9.97
CA HIS A 150 -4.64 -1.17 9.48
C HIS A 150 -4.86 -2.48 8.71
N TRP A 151 -3.89 -2.89 7.89
CA TRP A 151 -3.95 -4.14 7.13
C TRP A 151 -3.67 -5.39 7.98
N GLY A 152 -3.36 -5.20 9.27
CA GLY A 152 -3.11 -6.27 10.24
C GLY A 152 -1.74 -6.93 10.06
N PHE A 153 -0.76 -6.18 9.59
CA PHE A 153 0.64 -6.59 9.52
C PHE A 153 1.41 -6.02 10.72
N GLU A 154 2.49 -6.70 11.09
CA GLU A 154 3.43 -6.28 12.11
C GLU A 154 4.71 -5.79 11.47
N ILE A 155 5.15 -4.57 11.80
CA ILE A 155 6.40 -3.98 11.30
C ILE A 155 7.58 -4.76 11.88
N LYS A 156 8.56 -5.11 11.04
CA LYS A 156 9.78 -5.79 11.46
C LYS A 156 11.01 -4.89 11.35
N THR A 157 11.17 -4.19 10.22
CA THR A 157 12.28 -3.26 10.01
C THR A 157 11.97 -2.26 8.89
N ILE A 158 12.87 -1.29 8.68
CA ILE A 158 12.82 -0.32 7.60
C ILE A 158 14.05 -0.54 6.70
N LEU A 159 13.81 -0.72 5.41
CA LEU A 159 14.82 -0.62 4.37
C LEU A 159 14.87 0.82 3.86
N THR A 160 16.06 1.39 3.69
CA THR A 160 16.24 2.75 3.19
C THR A 160 16.95 2.73 1.85
N TRP A 161 16.35 3.35 0.84
CA TRP A 161 17.04 3.65 -0.40
C TRP A 161 17.64 5.05 -0.31
N GLU A 162 18.97 5.12 -0.22
CA GLU A 162 19.71 6.34 -0.46
C GLU A 162 19.89 6.53 -1.98
N LYS A 163 19.36 7.65 -2.48
CA LYS A 163 19.55 8.06 -3.87
C LYS A 163 20.94 8.63 -3.98
N VAL A 164 21.77 8.05 -4.84
CA VAL A 164 23.15 8.51 -5.05
C VAL A 164 23.37 9.14 -6.43
N THR A 165 24.40 9.96 -6.55
CA THR A 165 24.93 10.46 -7.83
C THR A 165 25.80 9.38 -8.50
N LYS A 166 26.31 9.65 -9.72
CA LYS A 166 27.24 8.73 -10.39
C LYS A 166 28.53 8.52 -9.59
N GLU A 167 28.89 9.51 -8.78
CA GLU A 167 30.06 9.53 -7.91
C GLU A 167 29.78 8.91 -6.52
N GLY A 168 28.61 8.30 -6.31
CA GLY A 168 28.25 7.65 -5.04
C GLY A 168 27.89 8.60 -3.90
N LYS A 169 27.70 9.89 -4.17
CA LYS A 169 27.33 10.90 -3.15
C LYS A 169 25.81 10.99 -2.99
N PRO A 170 25.28 11.41 -1.83
CA PRO A 170 23.85 11.63 -1.66
C PRO A 170 23.29 12.62 -2.70
N ARG A 171 22.27 12.17 -3.44
CA ARG A 171 21.58 12.98 -4.44
C ARG A 171 20.48 13.79 -3.78
N ILE A 172 20.75 15.09 -3.63
CA ILE A 172 19.82 16.06 -3.05
C ILE A 172 18.55 16.18 -3.92
N GLY A 173 17.42 15.71 -3.37
CA GLY A 173 16.10 15.79 -3.96
C GLY A 173 15.29 16.99 -3.46
N THR A 174 13.97 16.88 -3.55
CA THR A 174 13.04 17.89 -3.01
C THR A 174 12.91 17.78 -1.50
N GLY A 175 12.43 18.81 -0.84
CA GLY A 175 12.18 18.79 0.60
C GLY A 175 12.06 20.21 1.14
N HIS A 176 11.26 20.37 2.20
CA HIS A 176 10.91 21.69 2.74
C HIS A 176 11.84 22.13 3.87
N TRP A 177 12.08 21.23 4.84
CA TRP A 177 12.94 21.50 5.99
C TRP A 177 14.35 20.97 5.76
N LEU A 178 14.44 19.71 5.37
CA LEU A 178 15.65 19.06 4.88
C LEU A 178 15.40 18.60 3.44
N ARG A 179 16.46 18.54 2.64
CA ARG A 179 16.38 18.07 1.26
C ARG A 179 16.41 16.53 1.26
N ASN A 180 15.39 15.90 0.70
CA ASN A 180 15.27 14.44 0.70
C ASN A 180 16.35 13.82 -0.18
N CYS A 181 17.16 12.95 0.39
CA CYS A 181 18.07 12.07 -0.36
C CYS A 181 17.59 10.61 -0.34
N THR A 182 16.51 10.32 0.40
CA THR A 182 16.07 8.95 0.69
C THR A 182 14.62 8.68 0.30
N GLU A 183 14.33 7.41 0.03
CA GLU A 183 13.00 6.79 0.17
C GLU A 183 13.12 5.58 1.11
N HIS A 184 12.00 5.13 1.66
CA HIS A 184 12.00 4.08 2.67
C HIS A 184 10.97 3.01 2.33
N CYS A 185 11.19 1.80 2.80
CA CYS A 185 10.29 0.67 2.61
C CYS A 185 10.12 -0.07 3.94
N LEU A 186 8.90 -0.12 4.46
CA LEU A 186 8.59 -0.89 5.66
C LEU A 186 8.52 -2.37 5.27
N LEU A 187 9.36 -3.19 5.92
CA LEU A 187 9.22 -4.64 5.92
C LEU A 187 8.28 -5.03 7.06
N ALA A 188 7.15 -5.62 6.72
CA ALA A 188 6.15 -6.07 7.67
C ALA A 188 5.68 -7.49 7.36
N THR A 189 5.15 -8.18 8.36
CA THR A 189 4.71 -9.57 8.23
C THR A 189 3.32 -9.80 8.82
N LYS A 190 2.59 -10.76 8.27
CA LYS A 190 1.30 -11.22 8.79
C LYS A 190 1.26 -12.74 8.76
N GLY A 191 0.83 -13.38 9.84
CA GLY A 191 0.81 -14.85 9.94
C GLY A 191 2.22 -15.46 10.06
N GLN A 192 2.35 -16.73 9.69
CA GLN A 192 3.58 -17.52 9.87
C GLN A 192 4.51 -17.43 8.65
N VAL A 193 5.29 -16.35 8.57
CA VAL A 193 6.20 -16.14 7.43
C VAL A 193 7.38 -17.14 7.48
N LYS A 194 7.43 -18.03 6.48
CA LYS A 194 8.52 -19.01 6.34
C LYS A 194 9.80 -18.44 5.74
N ALA A 195 9.70 -17.37 4.96
CA ALA A 195 10.79 -16.68 4.27
C ALA A 195 12.02 -16.43 5.17
N PHE A 196 11.75 -16.07 6.43
CA PHE A 196 12.76 -15.69 7.41
C PHE A 196 13.08 -16.80 8.42
N ALA A 197 12.29 -17.87 8.46
CA ALA A 197 12.41 -18.93 9.46
C ALA A 197 13.36 -20.06 9.04
N THR A 198 13.46 -20.33 7.73
CA THR A 198 14.26 -21.45 7.16
C THR A 198 15.56 -20.99 6.51
N MET A 199 15.76 -19.69 6.35
CA MET A 199 16.91 -19.12 5.65
C MET A 199 18.14 -19.00 6.56
N LYS A 200 19.18 -19.80 6.29
CA LYS A 200 20.57 -19.57 6.74
C LYS A 200 21.16 -18.24 6.21
N THR A 201 20.42 -17.49 5.39
CA THR A 201 20.88 -16.35 4.57
C THR A 201 20.50 -14.97 5.12
N LEU A 202 19.75 -14.87 6.22
CA LEU A 202 19.34 -13.59 6.81
C LEU A 202 20.45 -12.79 7.49
N THR A 203 21.70 -13.25 7.46
CA THR A 203 22.75 -12.67 8.29
C THR A 203 23.41 -11.41 7.72
N ASN A 204 23.28 -11.14 6.41
CA ASN A 204 24.17 -10.19 5.73
C ASN A 204 23.49 -9.13 4.83
N GLU A 205 22.15 -9.06 4.74
CA GLU A 205 21.50 -8.04 3.92
C GLU A 205 21.40 -6.70 4.67
N PRO A 206 21.98 -5.61 4.13
CA PRO A 206 21.92 -4.31 4.79
C PRO A 206 20.53 -3.69 4.69
N THR A 207 20.15 -2.89 5.70
CA THR A 207 18.93 -2.07 5.67
C THR A 207 19.08 -0.80 4.83
N ILE A 208 20.10 -0.73 3.97
CA ILE A 208 20.36 0.40 3.09
C ILE A 208 20.70 -0.07 1.67
N ILE A 209 20.10 0.60 0.69
CA ILE A 209 20.41 0.46 -0.74
C ILE A 209 21.00 1.79 -1.21
N HIS A 210 22.18 1.76 -1.81
CA HIS A 210 22.79 2.91 -2.48
C HIS A 210 22.58 2.74 -3.98
N ALA A 211 21.60 3.45 -4.55
CA ALA A 211 21.27 3.31 -5.97
C ALA A 211 20.86 4.66 -6.59
N PRO A 212 21.17 4.91 -7.88
CA PRO A 212 20.81 6.16 -8.52
C PRO A 212 19.30 6.29 -8.73
N ARG A 213 18.78 7.52 -8.65
CA ARG A 213 17.39 7.80 -9.06
C ARG A 213 17.21 7.53 -10.55
N ARG A 214 16.21 6.72 -10.89
CA ARG A 214 15.80 6.37 -12.25
C ARG A 214 14.62 7.25 -12.73
N GLU A 215 13.93 6.82 -13.79
CA GLU A 215 12.71 7.46 -14.28
C GLU A 215 11.69 7.66 -13.15
N HIS A 216 10.76 8.62 -13.31
CA HIS A 216 9.86 9.05 -12.23
C HIS A 216 9.22 7.87 -11.48
N SER A 217 9.44 7.85 -10.16
CA SER A 217 8.92 6.86 -9.18
C SER A 217 9.38 5.40 -9.37
N ARG A 218 10.33 5.11 -10.27
CA ARG A 218 10.87 3.76 -10.42
C ARG A 218 11.80 3.40 -9.26
N LYS A 219 11.49 2.30 -8.56
CA LYS A 219 12.28 1.77 -7.45
C LYS A 219 13.58 1.09 -7.94
N PRO A 220 14.63 1.02 -7.10
CA PRO A 220 15.92 0.44 -7.49
C PRO A 220 15.80 -1.04 -7.84
N ALA A 221 16.61 -1.53 -8.77
CA ALA A 221 16.58 -2.96 -9.16
C ALA A 221 17.05 -3.85 -8.00
N GLU A 222 18.02 -3.36 -7.24
CA GLU A 222 18.61 -3.92 -6.03
C GLU A 222 17.55 -4.25 -4.97
N PHE A 223 16.45 -3.48 -4.93
CA PHE A 223 15.33 -3.81 -4.05
C PHE A 223 14.63 -5.10 -4.49
N TYR A 224 14.36 -5.28 -5.78
CA TYR A 224 13.67 -6.48 -6.26
C TYR A 224 14.58 -7.70 -6.19
N GLU A 225 15.87 -7.55 -6.47
CA GLU A 225 16.88 -8.61 -6.26
C GLU A 225 16.88 -9.08 -4.79
N LEU A 226 16.86 -8.13 -3.85
CA LEU A 226 16.74 -8.42 -2.41
C LEU A 226 15.43 -9.17 -2.10
N VAL A 227 14.29 -8.70 -2.63
CA VAL A 227 13.00 -9.35 -2.37
C VAL A 227 12.93 -10.74 -2.98
N GLU A 228 13.45 -10.94 -4.18
CA GLU A 228 13.49 -12.25 -4.86
C GLU A 228 14.38 -13.24 -4.12
N LYS A 229 15.51 -12.77 -3.60
CA LYS A 229 16.39 -13.56 -2.73
C LYS A 229 15.72 -13.93 -1.42
N LEU A 230 15.10 -12.97 -0.72
CA LEU A 230 14.47 -13.18 0.58
C LEU A 230 13.13 -13.91 0.50
N CYS A 231 12.43 -13.83 -0.63
CA CYS A 231 11.13 -14.43 -0.86
C CYS A 231 11.19 -15.46 -2.01
N ALA A 232 12.31 -16.19 -2.11
CA ALA A 232 12.51 -17.21 -3.14
C ALA A 232 11.40 -18.28 -3.07
N GLY A 233 10.84 -18.64 -4.23
CA GLY A 233 9.75 -19.62 -4.34
C GLY A 233 8.38 -19.17 -3.80
N MET A 234 8.28 -17.98 -3.22
CA MET A 234 7.00 -17.42 -2.77
C MET A 234 6.23 -16.81 -3.93
N THR A 235 4.90 -16.89 -3.86
CA THR A 235 3.99 -16.14 -4.74
C THR A 235 4.09 -14.64 -4.48
N LYS A 236 4.31 -13.83 -5.54
CA LYS A 236 4.60 -12.39 -5.41
C LYS A 236 3.60 -11.52 -6.18
N LEU A 237 3.23 -10.40 -5.56
CA LEU A 237 2.43 -9.34 -6.16
C LEU A 237 3.14 -8.00 -6.03
N GLU A 238 3.20 -7.24 -7.13
CA GLU A 238 3.55 -5.84 -7.13
C GLU A 238 2.32 -4.97 -7.39
N MET A 239 1.92 -4.19 -6.39
CA MET A 239 0.84 -3.22 -6.48
C MET A 239 1.36 -1.84 -6.89
N PHE A 240 0.62 -1.20 -7.79
CA PHE A 240 0.99 0.03 -8.49
C PHE A 240 2.23 -0.11 -9.37
N SER A 241 2.48 -1.33 -9.86
CA SER A 241 3.61 -1.59 -10.75
C SER A 241 3.50 -0.77 -12.04
N ARG A 242 4.66 -0.39 -12.55
CA ARG A 242 4.84 0.29 -13.85
C ARG A 242 5.59 -0.58 -14.86
N GLN A 243 6.00 -1.79 -14.44
CA GLN A 243 6.83 -2.70 -15.21
C GLN A 243 6.46 -4.13 -14.83
N SER A 244 6.15 -4.98 -15.81
CA SER A 244 6.03 -6.42 -15.55
C SER A 244 7.38 -7.03 -15.19
N ARG A 245 7.37 -7.99 -14.27
CA ARG A 245 8.56 -8.76 -13.88
C ARG A 245 8.27 -10.25 -13.98
N PRO A 246 9.20 -11.07 -14.49
CA PRO A 246 9.06 -12.52 -14.46
C PRO A 246 8.77 -13.01 -13.04
N ASP A 247 7.86 -13.96 -12.88
CA ASP A 247 7.45 -14.52 -11.58
C ASP A 247 6.74 -13.56 -10.61
N TRP A 248 6.35 -12.38 -11.07
CA TRP A 248 5.52 -11.43 -10.33
C TRP A 248 4.20 -11.19 -11.02
N ASP A 249 3.12 -11.20 -10.24
CA ASP A 249 1.89 -10.59 -10.67
C ASP A 249 1.98 -9.07 -10.49
N SER A 250 1.37 -8.33 -11.41
CA SER A 250 1.31 -6.86 -11.36
C SER A 250 -0.13 -6.41 -11.26
N TRP A 251 -0.40 -5.47 -10.36
CA TRP A 251 -1.73 -4.85 -10.19
C TRP A 251 -1.61 -3.33 -10.20
N GLY A 252 -2.30 -2.65 -11.11
CA GLY A 252 -2.27 -1.18 -11.18
C GLY A 252 -2.84 -0.64 -12.49
N ASN A 253 -3.03 0.68 -12.56
CA ASN A 253 -3.62 1.35 -13.74
C ASN A 253 -2.59 1.67 -14.85
N GLU A 254 -1.30 1.32 -14.67
CA GLU A 254 -0.20 1.67 -15.59
C GLU A 254 0.75 0.48 -15.86
N VAL A 255 0.26 -0.77 -15.82
CA VAL A 255 1.10 -1.99 -15.86
C VAL A 255 1.97 -2.12 -17.13
N GLU A 256 1.66 -1.38 -18.20
CA GLU A 256 2.37 -1.43 -19.50
C GLU A 256 3.31 -0.24 -19.79
N LYS A 257 3.63 0.62 -18.82
CA LYS A 257 4.37 1.87 -19.12
C LYS A 257 5.83 1.66 -19.53
N PHE A 258 6.45 0.54 -19.14
CA PHE A 258 7.81 0.18 -19.51
C PHE A 258 7.88 -1.32 -19.85
N THR A 259 7.55 -1.67 -21.09
CA THR A 259 7.99 -2.94 -21.70
C THR A 259 9.43 -2.77 -22.19
N GLU A 260 10.34 -3.64 -21.75
CA GLU A 260 11.63 -3.77 -22.42
C GLU A 260 11.36 -4.37 -23.79
N ASN A 261 11.59 -3.58 -24.85
CA ASN A 261 11.70 -4.14 -26.19
C ASN A 261 12.96 -5.01 -26.20
N ASN A 262 12.76 -6.29 -26.54
CA ASN A 262 13.78 -7.35 -26.70
C ASN A 262 15.14 -6.86 -27.21
#